data_AF-A0A9C9EKH9-F1
#
_entry.id   AF-A0A9C9EKH9-F1
#
_cell.length_a   1.000
_cell.length_b   1.000
_cell.length_c   1.000
_cell.angle_alpha   90.00
_cell.angle_beta   90.00
_cell.angle_gamma   90.00
#
_symmetry.space_group_name_H-M   'P 1'
#
loop_
_entity.id
_entity.type
_entity.pdbx_description
1 polymer ?
#
loop_
_entity_poly.entity_id
_entity_poly.type
_entity_poly.pdbx_seq_one_letter_code
_entity_poly.pdbx_strand_id
1 'polypeptide(L)'
;MMFLLFFLLSTEFSICTTNGAQYNRDVAFDGTNFLVIWEDHRSGTALYHLYGSRVTSSGSVLDPNGDRYAAQNDTVMDQSIAWGGGTYLIAYRDHC
;
A
#
# COMPACT_ATOMS: atom_id res chain seq x y z
N MET A 1 -0.63 -19.65 30.13
CA MET A 1 -1.06 -18.36 29.55
C MET A 1 0.06 -17.89 28.63
N MET A 2 -0.07 -18.08 27.32
CA MET A 2 1.00 -17.79 26.36
C MET A 2 1.01 -16.28 26.09
N PHE A 3 2.06 -15.59 26.55
CA PHE A 3 2.29 -14.19 26.20
C PHE A 3 2.69 -14.14 24.72
N LEU A 4 1.83 -13.58 23.89
CA LEU A 4 2.15 -13.27 22.50
C LEU A 4 3.15 -12.11 22.52
N LEU A 5 4.43 -12.40 22.30
CA LEU A 5 5.43 -11.36 22.11
C LEU A 5 5.19 -10.76 20.72
N PHE A 6 4.50 -9.63 20.65
CA PHE A 6 4.42 -8.83 19.43
C PHE A 6 5.83 -8.33 19.11
N PHE A 7 6.46 -8.90 18.08
CA PHE A 7 7.66 -8.31 17.49
C PHE A 7 7.24 -7.03 16.76
N LEU A 8 7.31 -5.90 17.46
CA LEU A 8 7.36 -4.60 16.81
C LEU A 8 8.73 -4.50 16.13
N LEU A 9 8.75 -4.02 14.88
CA LEU A 9 10.01 -3.64 14.25
C LEU A 9 10.63 -2.54 15.10
N SER A 10 11.87 -2.74 15.55
CA SER A 10 12.55 -1.84 16.49
C SER A 10 12.98 -0.51 15.88
N THR A 11 12.76 -0.34 14.57
CA THR A 11 13.11 0.88 13.82
C THR A 11 12.03 1.17 12.79
N GLU A 12 11.61 2.43 12.73
CA GLU A 12 10.74 2.95 11.67
C GLU A 12 11.49 2.97 10.33
N PHE A 13 10.77 2.74 9.23
CA PHE A 13 11.30 2.79 7.87
C PHE A 13 10.29 3.41 6.91
N SER A 14 10.79 4.05 5.86
CA SER A 14 9.95 4.64 4.80
C SER A 14 9.68 3.63 3.69
N ILE A 15 8.43 3.54 3.25
CA ILE A 15 8.02 2.73 2.08
C ILE A 15 8.14 3.54 0.79
N CYS A 16 7.75 4.82 0.84
CA CYS A 16 7.81 5.76 -0.27
C CYS A 16 8.44 7.07 0.18
N THR A 17 9.43 7.56 -0.57
CA THR A 17 10.09 8.86 -0.35
C THR A 17 9.90 9.81 -1.53
N THR A 18 9.06 9.43 -2.50
CA THR A 18 8.74 10.26 -3.66
C THR A 18 7.94 11.49 -3.22
N ASN A 19 8.27 12.64 -3.80
CA ASN A 19 7.57 13.89 -3.55
C ASN A 19 6.15 13.84 -4.13
N GLY A 20 5.19 14.37 -3.37
CA GLY A 20 3.77 14.22 -3.65
C GLY A 20 3.02 13.88 -2.37
N ALA A 21 1.77 14.31 -2.28
CA ALA A 21 0.97 13.99 -1.12
C ALA A 21 0.56 12.51 -1.15
N GLN A 22 0.61 11.85 0.01
CA GLN A 22 0.34 10.42 0.16
C GLN A 22 -0.76 10.21 1.21
N TYR A 23 -1.89 9.61 0.83
CA TYR A 23 -3.09 9.50 1.66
C TYR A 23 -3.73 8.11 1.65
N ASN A 24 -4.74 7.93 2.51
CA ASN A 24 -5.68 6.81 2.51
C ASN A 24 -5.03 5.42 2.43
N ARG A 25 -4.00 5.17 3.25
CA ARG A 25 -3.27 3.91 3.22
C ARG A 25 -4.09 2.72 3.74
N ASP A 26 -3.92 1.56 3.12
CA ASP A 26 -4.45 0.26 3.60
C ASP A 26 -3.42 -0.87 3.38
N VAL A 27 -3.60 -2.01 4.05
CA VAL A 27 -2.64 -3.12 4.05
C VAL A 27 -3.29 -4.49 4.17
N ALA A 28 -2.76 -5.48 3.43
CA ALA A 28 -3.10 -6.89 3.60
C ALA A 28 -1.82 -7.76 3.66
N PHE A 29 -1.91 -8.93 4.28
CA PHE A 29 -0.82 -9.91 4.40
C PHE A 29 -1.15 -11.19 3.66
N ASP A 30 -0.27 -11.65 2.77
CA ASP A 30 -0.47 -12.87 1.97
C ASP A 30 -0.03 -14.17 2.65
N GLY A 31 0.53 -14.09 3.86
CA GLY A 31 1.18 -15.21 4.55
C GLY A 31 2.71 -15.16 4.47
N THR A 32 3.27 -14.33 3.58
CA THR A 32 4.72 -14.14 3.36
C THR A 32 5.11 -12.67 3.44
N ASN A 33 4.42 -11.81 2.68
CA ASN A 33 4.66 -10.38 2.58
C ASN A 33 3.37 -9.59 2.85
N PHE A 34 3.53 -8.34 3.25
CA PHE A 34 2.48 -7.35 3.24
C PHE A 34 2.43 -6.69 1.85
N LEU A 35 1.23 -6.34 1.39
CA LEU A 35 1.03 -5.33 0.35
C LEU A 35 0.40 -4.10 1.00
N VAL A 36 1.16 -3.00 1.02
CA VAL A 36 0.70 -1.69 1.49
C VAL A 36 0.31 -0.88 0.28
N ILE A 37 -0.90 -0.33 0.26
CA ILE A 37 -1.41 0.55 -0.80
C ILE A 37 -1.70 1.95 -0.27
N TRP A 38 -1.62 2.96 -1.14
CA TRP A 38 -1.90 4.35 -0.80
C TRP A 38 -2.30 5.16 -2.04
N GLU A 39 -3.03 6.25 -1.80
CA GLU A 39 -3.26 7.31 -2.78
C GLU A 39 -2.01 8.18 -2.89
N ASP A 40 -1.57 8.45 -4.11
CA ASP A 40 -0.37 9.22 -4.36
C ASP A 40 -0.58 10.31 -5.41
N HIS A 41 -0.18 11.54 -5.04
CA HIS A 41 -0.27 12.74 -5.87
C HIS A 41 1.11 13.16 -6.42
N ARG A 42 2.00 12.21 -6.73
CA ARG A 42 3.32 12.49 -7.34
C ARG A 42 3.26 12.92 -8.80
N SER A 43 2.14 12.71 -9.49
CA SER A 43 2.03 12.94 -10.93
C SER A 43 2.01 14.43 -11.32
N GLY A 44 1.84 15.33 -10.35
CA GLY A 44 1.70 16.77 -10.60
C GLY A 44 0.38 17.17 -11.28
N THR A 45 -0.50 16.20 -11.56
CA THR A 45 -1.89 16.45 -11.97
C THR A 45 -2.78 16.63 -10.75
N ALA A 46 -4.05 17.00 -10.91
CA ALA A 46 -5.01 17.05 -9.80
C ALA A 46 -5.53 15.66 -9.36
N LEU A 47 -4.94 14.58 -9.88
CA LEU A 47 -5.42 13.21 -9.67
C LEU A 47 -4.59 12.48 -8.62
N TYR A 48 -5.28 11.70 -7.78
CA TYR A 48 -4.64 10.73 -6.88
C TYR A 48 -4.65 9.34 -7.52
N HIS A 49 -3.47 8.75 -7.66
CA HIS A 49 -3.32 7.43 -8.25
C HIS A 49 -3.07 6.38 -7.18
N LEU A 50 -3.56 5.15 -7.39
CA LEU A 50 -3.32 4.07 -6.45
C LEU A 50 -1.91 3.52 -6.65
N TYR A 51 -1.10 3.62 -5.61
CA TYR A 51 0.22 2.99 -5.53
C TYR A 51 0.24 1.91 -4.46
N GLY A 52 1.21 1.01 -4.56
CA GLY A 52 1.46 0.02 -3.53
C GLY A 52 2.85 -0.57 -3.58
N SER A 53 3.30 -1.10 -2.44
CA SER A 53 4.59 -1.75 -2.30
C SER A 53 4.44 -3.02 -1.50
N ARG A 54 5.14 -4.07 -1.91
CA ARG A 54 5.33 -5.23 -1.06
C ARG A 54 6.37 -4.93 0.02
N VAL A 55 6.13 -5.44 1.21
CA VAL A 55 7.02 -5.33 2.37
C VAL A 55 7.13 -6.70 3.00
N THR A 56 8.35 -7.17 3.27
CA THR A 56 8.55 -8.47 3.94
C THR A 56 8.02 -8.43 5.38
N SER A 57 7.79 -9.60 5.97
CA SER A 57 7.47 -9.72 7.40
C SER A 57 8.56 -9.15 8.33
N SER A 58 9.79 -8.99 7.84
CA SER A 58 10.91 -8.37 8.54
C SER A 58 11.04 -6.85 8.30
N GLY A 59 10.09 -6.23 7.58
CA GLY A 59 10.10 -4.78 7.32
C GLY A 59 10.99 -4.34 6.16
N SER A 60 11.44 -5.26 5.30
CA SER A 60 12.20 -4.89 4.09
C SER A 60 11.23 -4.50 2.97
N VAL A 61 11.40 -3.30 2.42
CA VAL A 61 10.59 -2.80 1.30
C VAL A 61 11.08 -3.44 0.00
N LEU A 62 10.21 -4.18 -0.68
CA LEU A 62 10.56 -4.91 -1.91
C LEU A 62 10.39 -4.04 -3.16
N ASP A 63 9.40 -3.14 -3.15
CA ASP A 63 9.06 -2.27 -4.29
C ASP A 63 9.15 -0.79 -3.84
N PRO A 64 10.36 -0.24 -3.64
CA PRO A 64 10.53 1.10 -3.08
C PRO A 64 9.87 2.17 -3.96
N ASN A 65 9.15 3.09 -3.32
CA ASN A 65 8.26 4.08 -3.95
C ASN A 65 7.00 3.51 -4.62
N GLY A 66 6.82 2.19 -4.62
CA GLY A 66 5.64 1.50 -5.08
C GLY A 66 5.40 1.51 -6.58
N ASP A 67 4.65 0.50 -7.01
CA ASP A 67 4.09 0.38 -8.34
C ASP A 67 2.67 0.95 -8.37
N ARG A 68 2.24 1.40 -9.54
CA ARG A 68 0.90 1.92 -9.77
C ARG A 68 -0.07 0.77 -10.09
N TYR A 69 -1.20 0.70 -9.37
CA TYR A 69 -2.19 -0.39 -9.51
C TYR A 69 -3.49 0.00 -10.25
N ALA A 70 -3.79 1.29 -10.44
CA ALA A 70 -5.05 1.76 -11.05
C ALA A 70 -4.86 2.74 -12.23
N ALA A 71 -5.93 2.89 -13.04
CA ALA A 71 -5.97 3.50 -14.38
C ALA A 71 -5.34 4.91 -14.48
N GLN A 72 -4.73 5.21 -15.64
CA GLN A 72 -3.86 6.38 -15.85
C GLN A 72 -4.51 7.74 -15.57
N ASN A 73 -5.81 7.86 -15.83
CA ASN A 73 -6.48 9.14 -16.01
C ASN A 73 -7.63 9.37 -15.02
N ASP A 74 -7.64 8.68 -13.89
CA ASP A 74 -8.67 8.87 -12.88
C ASP A 74 -8.11 8.94 -11.46
N THR A 75 -8.86 9.61 -10.58
CA THR A 75 -8.63 9.62 -9.15
C THR A 75 -9.21 8.36 -8.54
N VAL A 76 -8.41 7.64 -7.77
CA VAL A 76 -8.92 6.60 -6.87
C VAL A 76 -9.28 7.20 -5.53
N MET A 77 -10.35 6.67 -4.94
CA MET A 77 -10.82 7.03 -3.61
C MET A 77 -11.23 5.77 -2.86
N ASP A 78 -11.25 5.86 -1.52
CA ASP A 78 -11.88 4.87 -0.64
C ASP A 78 -11.36 3.44 -0.88
N GLN A 79 -10.06 3.29 -1.12
CA GLN A 79 -9.45 1.99 -1.37
C GLN A 79 -9.53 1.08 -0.15
N SER A 80 -9.75 -0.21 -0.41
CA SER A 80 -9.58 -1.27 0.56
C SER A 80 -8.92 -2.48 -0.08
N ILE A 81 -8.08 -3.16 0.68
CA ILE A 81 -7.38 -4.37 0.24
C ILE A 81 -7.65 -5.57 1.15
N ALA A 82 -7.82 -6.73 0.53
CA ALA A 82 -7.87 -8.02 1.21
C ALA A 82 -7.01 -9.05 0.47
N TRP A 83 -6.55 -10.06 1.20
CA TRP A 83 -5.90 -11.23 0.62
C TRP A 83 -6.82 -12.44 0.70
N GLY A 84 -6.97 -13.18 -0.40
CA GLY A 84 -7.76 -14.40 -0.45
C GLY A 84 -7.58 -15.16 -1.76
N GLY A 85 -7.66 -16.49 -1.72
CA GLY A 85 -7.59 -17.31 -2.94
C GLY A 85 -6.25 -17.22 -3.70
N GLY A 86 -5.16 -16.85 -3.03
CA GLY A 86 -3.85 -16.69 -3.66
C GLY A 86 -3.66 -15.37 -4.40
N THR A 87 -4.56 -14.39 -4.20
CA THR A 87 -4.44 -13.06 -4.81
C THR A 87 -4.88 -11.95 -3.86
N TYR A 88 -4.38 -10.74 -4.12
CA TYR A 88 -4.88 -9.53 -3.48
C TYR A 88 -6.10 -9.03 -4.26
N LEU A 89 -7.18 -8.76 -3.54
CA LEU A 89 -8.33 -8.04 -4.04
C LEU A 89 -8.25 -6.62 -3.54
N ILE A 90 -8.21 -5.67 -4.47
CA ILE A 90 -8.27 -4.24 -4.17
C ILE A 90 -9.60 -3.73 -4.71
N ALA A 91 -10.42 -3.16 -3.82
CA ALA A 91 -11.61 -2.40 -4.18
C ALA A 91 -11.27 -0.91 -4.05
N TYR A 92 -11.74 -0.11 -5.00
CA TYR A 92 -11.62 1.34 -4.95
C TYR A 92 -12.82 1.95 -5.64
N ARG A 93 -13.13 3.19 -5.28
CA ARG A 93 -14.06 4.04 -6.01
C ARG A 93 -13.27 4.85 -7.02
N ASP A 94 -13.74 4.85 -8.26
CA ASP A 94 -13.25 5.73 -9.31
C ASP A 94 -13.97 7.09 -9.24
N HIS A 95 -13.42 8.11 -9.89
CA HIS A 95 -14.05 9.45 -9.95
C HIS A 95 -14.74 9.59 -11.30
N CYS A 96 -15.88 8.89 -11.45
CA CYS A 96 -16.80 9.11 -12.56
C CYS A 96 -17.83 10.22 -12.27
#